data_AF-A0A7Y8HLN2-F1
#
_entry.id   AF-A0A7Y8HLN2-F1
#
_cell.length_a   1.000
_cell.length_b   1.000
_cell.length_c   1.000
_cell.angle_alpha   90.00
_cell.angle_beta   90.00
_cell.angle_gamma   90.00
#
_symmetry.space_group_name_H-M   'P 1'
#
loop_
_entity.id
_entity.type
_entity.pdbx_description
1 polymer ?
#
loop_
_entity_poly.entity_id
_entity_poly.type
_entity_poly.pdbx_seq_one_letter_code
_entity_poly.pdbx_strand_id
1 'polypeptide(L)'
;MKYFIDTNIIIDFLNKKYDAVEILSNIAKNEENEIYINRLVYTESLRTIEIQNSKIFRKAKETLEVFEKLDINQNIYDEAINFSRFAKSKGINLKGKCEAIDFIHFICAKFYRLEIVSHDKDFEKLENIYHEFKNFQNLK
;
A
#
# COMPACT_ATOMS: atom_id res chain seq x y z
N MET A 1 -13.55 9.52 4.38
CA MET A 1 -12.08 9.61 4.26
C MET A 1 -11.60 8.61 3.21
N LYS A 2 -10.38 8.74 2.65
CA LYS A 2 -9.90 7.82 1.61
C LYS A 2 -8.68 7.04 2.11
N TYR A 3 -8.74 5.71 2.01
CA TYR A 3 -7.73 4.81 2.57
C TYR A 3 -7.06 3.98 1.49
N PHE A 4 -5.75 3.83 1.59
CA PHE A 4 -4.96 2.87 0.83
C PHE A 4 -4.64 1.68 1.73
N ILE A 5 -5.09 0.48 1.35
CA ILE A 5 -4.85 -0.74 2.13
C ILE A 5 -3.62 -1.46 1.59
N ASP A 6 -2.64 -1.66 2.48
CA ASP A 6 -1.39 -2.32 2.16
C ASP A 6 -1.55 -3.85 2.00
N THR A 7 -0.58 -4.46 1.32
CA THR A 7 -0.53 -5.91 1.01
C THR A 7 -0.66 -6.78 2.26
N ASN A 8 -0.03 -6.41 3.38
CA ASN A 8 -0.11 -7.22 4.60
C ASN A 8 -1.53 -7.30 5.18
N ILE A 9 -2.27 -6.20 5.19
CA ILE A 9 -3.67 -6.14 5.65
C ILE A 9 -4.55 -6.95 4.71
N ILE A 10 -4.37 -6.81 3.40
CA ILE A 10 -5.16 -7.56 2.42
C ILE A 10 -4.95 -9.07 2.57
N ILE A 11 -3.70 -9.53 2.70
CA ILE A 11 -3.40 -10.95 2.91
C ILE A 11 -4.05 -11.46 4.20
N ASP A 12 -3.95 -10.70 5.28
CA ASP A 12 -4.53 -11.08 6.57
C ASP A 12 -6.07 -11.08 6.55
N PHE A 13 -6.68 -10.13 5.84
CA PHE A 13 -8.11 -10.09 5.59
C PHE A 13 -8.58 -11.30 4.78
N LEU A 14 -7.88 -11.66 3.70
CA LEU A 14 -8.21 -12.84 2.88
C LEU A 14 -8.10 -14.15 3.68
N ASN A 15 -7.16 -14.20 4.62
CA ASN A 15 -7.00 -15.30 5.58
C ASN A 15 -7.98 -15.24 6.76
N LYS A 16 -8.89 -14.26 6.78
CA LYS A 16 -9.90 -14.05 7.82
C LYS A 16 -9.29 -13.87 9.22
N LYS A 17 -8.11 -13.25 9.30
CA LYS A 17 -7.56 -12.85 10.61
C LYS A 17 -8.45 -11.78 11.22
N TYR A 18 -8.78 -11.95 12.50
CA TYR A 18 -9.74 -11.11 13.22
C TYR A 18 -9.39 -9.63 13.13
N ASP A 19 -8.13 -9.26 13.44
CA ASP A 19 -7.68 -7.87 13.47
C ASP A 19 -7.86 -7.16 12.11
N ALA A 20 -7.48 -7.81 11.00
CA ALA A 20 -7.61 -7.24 9.67
C ALA A 20 -9.09 -7.10 9.24
N VAL A 21 -9.92 -8.09 9.58
CA VAL A 21 -11.38 -8.01 9.34
C VAL A 21 -11.99 -6.88 10.15
N GLU A 22 -11.59 -6.71 11.41
CA GLU A 22 -12.09 -5.64 12.27
C GLU A 22 -11.67 -4.26 11.75
N ILE A 23 -10.41 -4.07 11.37
CA ILE A 23 -9.90 -2.80 10.79
C ILE A 23 -10.74 -2.40 9.56
N LEU A 24 -10.86 -3.29 8.58
CA LEU A 24 -11.59 -2.99 7.35
C LEU A 24 -13.09 -2.80 7.61
N SER A 25 -13.68 -3.59 8.50
CA SER A 25 -15.09 -3.43 8.88
C SER A 25 -15.33 -2.08 9.58
N ASN A 26 -14.42 -1.63 10.44
CA ASN A 26 -14.54 -0.36 11.14
C ASN A 26 -14.43 0.82 10.16
N ILE A 27 -13.54 0.74 9.17
CA ILE A 27 -13.45 1.75 8.10
C ILE A 27 -14.75 1.75 7.29
N ALA A 28 -15.25 0.57 6.90
CA ALA A 28 -16.46 0.42 6.08
C ALA A 28 -17.77 0.78 6.78
N LYS A 29 -17.80 0.90 8.13
CA LYS A 29 -18.99 1.36 8.88
C LYS A 29 -19.42 2.78 8.53
N ASN A 30 -18.48 3.62 8.08
CA ASN A 30 -18.79 4.95 7.59
C ASN A 30 -18.88 4.91 6.07
N GLU A 31 -20.07 5.13 5.52
CA GLU A 31 -20.34 5.08 4.08
C GLU A 31 -19.59 6.18 3.28
N GLU A 32 -19.12 7.23 3.95
CA GLU A 32 -18.26 8.26 3.34
C GLU A 32 -16.78 7.84 3.25
N ASN A 33 -16.44 6.66 3.78
CA ASN A 33 -15.10 6.11 3.65
C ASN A 33 -14.96 5.33 2.34
N GLU A 34 -13.87 5.61 1.65
CA GLU A 34 -13.52 4.97 0.39
C GLU A 34 -12.24 4.17 0.60
N ILE A 35 -12.26 2.91 0.14
CA ILE A 35 -11.17 1.96 0.36
C ILE A 35 -10.56 1.57 -0.98
N TYR A 36 -9.26 1.78 -1.10
CA TYR A 36 -8.51 1.57 -2.32
C TYR A 36 -7.35 0.61 -2.11
N ILE A 37 -6.99 -0.08 -3.17
CA ILE A 37 -5.71 -0.79 -3.33
C ILE A 37 -5.06 -0.31 -4.62
N ASN A 38 -3.81 -0.67 -4.88
CA ASN A 38 -3.23 -0.54 -6.22
C ASN A 38 -3.09 -1.91 -6.88
N ARG A 39 -2.73 -1.93 -8.17
CA ARG A 39 -2.54 -3.17 -8.94
C ARG A 39 -1.40 -4.05 -8.40
N LEU A 40 -0.41 -3.48 -7.72
CA LEU A 40 0.68 -4.23 -7.11
C LEU A 40 0.19 -4.99 -5.87
N VAL A 41 -0.55 -4.34 -4.97
CA VAL A 41 -1.19 -4.98 -3.80
C VAL A 41 -2.05 -6.16 -4.23
N TYR A 42 -2.87 -5.96 -5.27
CA TYR A 42 -3.67 -7.03 -5.88
C TYR A 42 -2.80 -8.21 -6.34
N THR A 43 -1.71 -7.92 -7.05
CA THR A 43 -0.79 -8.93 -7.59
C THR A 43 -0.06 -9.67 -6.49
N GLU A 44 0.49 -8.96 -5.50
CA GLU A 44 1.22 -9.54 -4.38
C GLU A 44 0.33 -10.46 -3.57
N SER A 45 -0.88 -10.01 -3.24
CA SER A 45 -1.86 -10.78 -2.48
C SER A 45 -2.19 -12.10 -3.18
N LEU A 46 -2.54 -12.06 -4.47
CA LEU A 46 -2.91 -13.27 -5.20
C LEU A 46 -1.73 -14.20 -5.51
N ARG A 47 -0.52 -13.65 -5.74
CA ARG A 47 0.70 -14.44 -6.02
C ARG A 47 1.12 -15.30 -4.82
N THR A 48 0.72 -14.93 -3.60
CA THR A 48 1.02 -15.73 -2.39
C THR A 48 0.25 -17.05 -2.35
N ILE A 49 -0.81 -17.19 -3.15
CA ILE A 49 -1.65 -18.39 -3.17
C ILE A 49 -1.06 -19.41 -4.15
N GLU A 50 -0.68 -20.57 -3.64
CA GLU A 50 -0.12 -21.65 -4.46
C GLU A 50 -1.11 -22.13 -5.54
N ILE A 51 -0.57 -22.57 -6.68
CA ILE A 51 -1.36 -22.94 -7.87
C ILE A 51 -2.35 -24.10 -7.61
N GLN A 52 -2.03 -24.99 -6.68
CA GLN A 52 -2.89 -26.11 -6.27
C GLN A 52 -4.15 -25.62 -5.53
N ASN A 53 -4.11 -24.43 -4.94
CA ASN A 53 -5.20 -23.84 -4.15
C ASN A 53 -6.16 -23.01 -5.02
N SER A 54 -6.52 -23.50 -6.20
CA SER A 54 -7.32 -22.78 -7.20
C SER A 54 -8.67 -22.24 -6.68
N LYS A 55 -9.33 -22.99 -5.79
CA LYS A 55 -10.58 -22.55 -5.14
C LYS A 55 -10.37 -21.36 -4.20
N ILE A 56 -9.24 -21.33 -3.48
CA ILE A 56 -8.88 -20.21 -2.60
C ILE A 56 -8.52 -19.00 -3.45
N PHE A 57 -7.70 -19.20 -4.48
CA PHE A 57 -7.33 -18.16 -5.44
C PHE A 57 -8.57 -17.49 -6.06
N ARG A 58 -9.52 -18.28 -6.55
CA ARG A 58 -10.74 -17.73 -7.19
C ARG A 58 -11.54 -16.87 -6.22
N LYS A 59 -11.75 -17.33 -4.99
CA LYS A 59 -12.46 -16.56 -3.95
C LYS A 59 -11.73 -15.29 -3.55
N ALA A 60 -10.41 -15.36 -3.40
CA ALA A 60 -9.59 -14.20 -3.09
C ALA A 60 -9.69 -13.18 -4.23
N LYS A 61 -9.55 -13.62 -5.48
CA LYS A 61 -9.72 -12.77 -6.66
C LYS A 61 -11.09 -12.09 -6.67
N GLU A 62 -12.18 -12.85 -6.56
CA GLU A 62 -13.55 -12.31 -6.51
C GLU A 62 -13.72 -11.25 -5.42
N THR A 63 -13.11 -11.48 -4.24
CA THR A 63 -13.13 -10.53 -3.12
C THR A 63 -12.36 -9.25 -3.45
N LEU A 64 -11.16 -9.38 -4.03
CA LEU A 64 -10.34 -8.23 -4.40
C LEU A 64 -10.89 -7.45 -5.59
N GLU A 65 -11.73 -8.05 -6.43
CA GLU A 65 -12.39 -7.34 -7.54
C GLU A 65 -13.31 -6.21 -7.04
N VAL A 66 -13.84 -6.32 -5.82
CA VAL A 66 -14.73 -5.31 -5.21
C VAL A 66 -13.99 -4.00 -4.88
N PHE A 67 -12.68 -4.07 -4.63
CA PHE A 67 -11.89 -2.88 -4.31
C PHE A 67 -11.63 -2.05 -5.57
N GLU A 68 -11.73 -0.73 -5.44
CA GLU A 68 -11.20 0.16 -6.47
C GLU A 68 -9.67 0.04 -6.52
N LYS A 69 -9.14 -0.14 -7.74
CA LYS A 69 -7.71 -0.37 -7.99
C LYS A 69 -7.13 0.86 -8.64
N LEU A 70 -6.27 1.56 -7.90
CA LEU A 70 -5.58 2.73 -8.39
C LEU A 70 -4.51 2.36 -9.40
N ASP A 71 -4.45 3.14 -10.47
CA ASP A 71 -3.39 3.02 -11.47
C ASP A 71 -2.11 3.71 -10.98
N ILE A 72 -0.99 3.03 -11.22
CA ILE A 72 0.35 3.52 -10.93
C ILE A 72 0.91 4.06 -12.25
N ASN A 73 0.89 5.38 -12.41
CA ASN A 73 1.38 6.06 -13.61
C ASN A 73 2.88 6.42 -13.50
N GLN A 74 3.46 6.95 -14.58
CA GLN A 74 4.87 7.33 -14.64
C GLN A 74 5.28 8.31 -13.54
N ASN A 75 4.43 9.28 -13.19
CA ASN A 75 4.75 10.28 -12.17
C ASN A 75 4.92 9.62 -10.79
N ILE A 76 4.11 8.61 -10.47
CA ILE A 76 4.25 7.84 -9.22
C ILE A 76 5.59 7.09 -9.20
N TYR A 77 5.98 6.48 -10.32
CA TYR A 77 7.27 5.80 -10.42
C TYR A 77 8.45 6.77 -10.26
N ASP A 78 8.43 7.89 -10.97
CA ASP A 78 9.51 8.88 -10.93
C ASP A 78 9.64 9.50 -9.54
N GLU A 79 8.51 9.78 -8.88
CA GLU A 79 8.52 10.30 -7.51
C GLU A 79 8.98 9.24 -6.50
N ALA A 80 8.58 7.97 -6.64
CA ALA A 80 9.10 6.88 -5.81
C ALA A 80 10.61 6.68 -5.96
N ILE A 81 11.15 6.79 -7.17
CA ILE A 81 12.60 6.74 -7.42
C ILE A 81 13.30 7.91 -6.72
N ASN A 82 12.79 9.14 -6.88
CA ASN A 82 13.40 10.31 -6.28
C ASN A 82 13.32 10.28 -4.75
N PHE A 83 12.17 9.89 -4.21
CA PHE A 83 11.95 9.79 -2.78
C PHE A 83 12.81 8.69 -2.15
N SER A 84 12.89 7.50 -2.77
CA SER A 84 13.74 6.41 -2.25
C SER A 84 15.22 6.79 -2.22
N ARG A 85 15.73 7.48 -3.24
CA ARG A 85 17.11 8.01 -3.25
C ARG A 85 17.33 9.03 -2.13
N PHE A 86 16.36 9.92 -1.91
CA PHE A 86 16.41 10.89 -0.81
C PHE A 86 16.40 10.20 0.55
N ALA A 87 15.47 9.26 0.79
CA ALA A 87 15.38 8.51 2.04
C ALA A 87 16.69 7.77 2.35
N LYS A 88 17.28 7.10 1.34
CA LYS A 88 18.59 6.45 1.47
C LYS A 88 19.72 7.43 1.81
N SER A 89 19.71 8.63 1.23
CA SER A 89 20.69 9.67 1.58
C SER A 89 20.58 10.14 3.03
N LYS A 90 19.43 9.93 3.67
CA LYS A 90 19.16 10.19 5.09
C LYS A 90 19.40 8.97 5.99
N GLY A 91 19.96 7.88 5.45
CA GLY A 91 20.26 6.66 6.21
C GLY A 91 19.06 5.75 6.45
N ILE A 92 17.94 5.98 5.74
CA ILE A 92 16.71 5.21 5.93
C ILE A 92 16.70 4.04 4.96
N ASN A 93 16.67 2.84 5.53
CA ASN A 93 16.57 1.58 4.82
C ASN A 93 15.31 0.86 5.31
N LEU A 94 14.44 0.46 4.38
CA LEU A 94 13.25 -0.31 4.71
C LEU A 94 13.63 -1.78 4.91
N LYS A 95 12.86 -2.50 5.73
CA LYS A 95 13.10 -3.91 5.99
C LYS A 95 12.44 -4.74 4.90
N GLY A 96 13.22 -5.51 4.14
CA GLY A 96 12.63 -6.48 3.22
C GLY A 96 13.50 -6.79 2.02
N LYS A 97 13.05 -7.75 1.21
CA LYS A 97 13.74 -8.14 -0.03
C LYS A 97 13.46 -7.20 -1.20
N CYS A 98 12.38 -6.40 -1.13
CA CYS A 98 11.93 -5.56 -2.25
C CYS A 98 11.36 -4.22 -1.78
N GLU A 99 12.16 -3.43 -1.07
CA GLU A 99 11.81 -2.08 -0.57
C GLU A 99 11.25 -1.13 -1.64
N ALA A 100 11.56 -1.36 -2.92
CA ALA A 100 11.08 -0.55 -4.03
C ALA A 100 9.55 -0.54 -4.13
N ILE A 101 8.90 -1.66 -3.80
CA ILE A 101 7.43 -1.77 -3.85
C ILE A 101 6.81 -0.92 -2.73
N ASP A 102 7.38 -0.96 -1.53
CA ASP A 102 6.90 -0.15 -0.39
C ASP A 102 6.98 1.35 -0.70
N PHE A 103 8.06 1.81 -1.33
CA PHE A 103 8.15 3.20 -1.81
C PHE A 103 7.09 3.53 -2.86
N ILE A 104 6.77 2.61 -3.78
CA ILE A 104 5.70 2.80 -4.77
C ILE A 104 4.34 2.84 -4.09
N HIS A 105 4.05 1.96 -3.14
CA HIS A 105 2.81 1.98 -2.35
C HIS A 105 2.64 3.30 -1.62
N PHE A 106 3.69 3.73 -0.92
CA PHE A 106 3.70 4.98 -0.18
C PHE A 106 3.44 6.18 -1.10
N ILE A 107 4.21 6.33 -2.18
CA ILE A 107 4.03 7.45 -3.11
C ILE A 107 2.68 7.38 -3.83
N CYS A 108 2.20 6.19 -4.18
CA CYS A 108 0.86 6.03 -4.75
C CYS A 108 -0.21 6.57 -3.78
N ALA A 109 -0.14 6.21 -2.50
CA ALA A 109 -1.06 6.74 -1.48
C ALA A 109 -0.95 8.27 -1.37
N LYS A 110 0.27 8.85 -1.37
CA LYS A 110 0.44 10.31 -1.32
C LYS A 110 -0.07 11.02 -2.55
N PHE A 111 0.17 10.47 -3.73
CA PHE A 111 -0.30 11.01 -5.00
C PHE A 111 -1.83 11.14 -5.02
N TYR A 112 -2.54 10.11 -4.54
CA TYR A 112 -4.00 10.10 -4.44
C TYR A 112 -4.56 10.68 -3.12
N ARG A 113 -3.70 11.23 -2.25
CA ARG A 113 -4.06 11.81 -0.94
C ARG A 113 -4.81 10.84 -0.03
N LEU A 114 -4.29 9.63 0.09
CA LEU A 114 -4.86 8.53 0.86
C LEU A 114 -4.11 8.33 2.17
N GLU A 115 -4.84 7.92 3.20
CA GLU A 115 -4.27 7.42 4.45
C GLU A 115 -3.89 5.94 4.29
N ILE A 116 -2.65 5.59 4.64
CA ILE A 116 -2.16 4.20 4.50
C ILE A 116 -2.60 3.40 5.72
N VAL A 117 -3.21 2.25 5.47
CA VAL A 117 -3.54 1.26 6.50
C VAL A 117 -2.61 0.07 6.32
N SER A 118 -1.68 -0.11 7.28
CA SER A 118 -0.70 -1.19 7.28
C SER A 118 -0.35 -1.60 8.71
N HIS A 119 0.08 -2.85 8.88
CA HIS A 119 0.77 -3.29 10.11
C HIS A 119 2.28 -2.94 10.11
N ASP A 120 2.79 -2.40 9.00
CA ASP A 120 4.20 -2.06 8.86
C ASP A 120 4.53 -0.68 9.41
N LYS A 121 5.44 -0.64 10.39
CA LYS A 121 5.96 0.60 10.98
C LYS A 121 6.92 1.33 10.03
N ASP A 122 7.34 0.72 8.93
CA ASP A 122 8.19 1.36 7.96
C ASP A 122 7.47 2.52 7.23
N PHE A 123 6.15 2.45 7.06
CA PHE A 123 5.38 3.59 6.51
C PHE A 123 5.37 4.82 7.43
N GLU A 124 5.39 4.63 8.75
CA GLU A 124 5.50 5.75 9.71
C GLU A 124 6.85 6.47 9.56
N LYS A 125 7.94 5.72 9.34
CA LYS A 125 9.26 6.32 9.06
C LYS A 125 9.24 7.09 7.75
N LEU A 126 8.63 6.51 6.70
CA LEU A 126 8.49 7.16 5.41
C LEU A 126 7.71 8.47 5.50
N GLU A 127 6.64 8.51 6.29
CA GLU A 127 5.84 9.72 6.53
C GLU A 127 6.71 10.88 7.02
N ASN A 128 7.51 10.62 8.06
CA ASN A 128 8.36 11.64 8.67
C ASN A 128 9.35 12.25 7.68
N ILE A 129 9.94 11.44 6.81
CA ILE A 129 10.95 11.89 5.83
C ILE A 129 10.29 12.51 4.60
N TYR A 130 9.05 12.14 4.27
CA TYR A 130 8.37 12.66 3.09
C TYR A 130 8.15 14.17 3.15
N HIS A 131 7.88 14.70 4.35
CA HIS A 131 7.80 16.15 4.56
C HIS A 131 9.14 16.86 4.26
N GLU A 132 10.27 16.29 4.71
CA GLU A 132 11.60 16.82 4.35
C GLU A 132 11.86 16.75 2.85
N PHE A 133 11.46 15.66 2.21
CA PHE A 133 11.60 15.47 0.77
C PHE A 133 10.84 16.53 -0.03
N LYS A 134 9.59 16.83 0.35
CA LYS A 134 8.79 17.87 -0.32
C LYS A 134 9.41 19.26 -0.19
N ASN A 135 9.95 19.59 0.98
CA ASN A 135 10.69 20.83 1.17
C ASN A 135 11.95 20.88 0.32
N PHE A 136 12.70 19.78 0.20
CA PHE A 136 13.88 19.69 -0.65
C PHE A 136 13.56 19.86 -2.13
N GLN A 137 12.44 19.32 -2.62
CA GLN A 137 12.02 19.51 -4.03
C GLN A 137 11.69 20.96 -4.36
N ASN A 138 11.09 21.71 -3.42
CA ASN A 138 10.71 23.11 -3.63
C ASN A 138 11.91 24.08 -3.64
N LEU A 139 13.09 23.63 -3.20
CA LEU A 139 14.32 24.43 -3.17
C LEU A 139 15.19 24.25 -4.44
N LYS A 140 14.78 23.41 -5.38
CA LYS A 140 15.44 23.15 -6.66
C LYS A 140 14.67 23.79 -7.81
#